data_AF-A0A7S1JAP1-F1
#
_entry.id   AF-A0A7S1JAP1-F1
#
_cell.length_a   1.000
_cell.length_b   1.000
_cell.length_c   1.000
_cell.angle_alpha   90.00
_cell.angle_beta   90.00
_cell.angle_gamma   90.00
#
_symmetry.space_group_name_H-M   'P 1'
#
loop_
_entity.id
_entity.type
_entity.pdbx_description
1 polymer ?
#
loop_
_entity_poly.entity_id
_entity_poly.type
_entity_poly.pdbx_seq_one_letter_code
_entity_poly.pdbx_strand_id
1 'polypeptide(L)'
;IAVTLSFWLVWQHLLNYTQPPLQQKIIRIILMVPIYSIHSWCALRFRHNAVYLNLIRDTYESYVVYQFFSLLVAYMGGDEECVVILRKQPPMMAVFPVNLYVTKPFRQGSSFLRRIYLC
;
A
#
# COMPACT_ATOMS: atom_id res chain seq x y z
N ILE A 1 -20.97 11.95 1.95
CA ILE A 1 -20.13 12.64 2.95
C ILE A 1 -18.67 12.15 2.88
N ALA A 2 -18.39 10.85 3.03
CA ALA A 2 -17.02 10.33 2.93
C ALA A 2 -16.37 10.59 1.56
N VAL A 3 -17.11 10.32 0.47
CA VAL A 3 -16.64 10.58 -0.91
C VAL A 3 -16.29 12.05 -1.14
N THR A 4 -17.17 12.97 -0.74
CA THR A 4 -16.97 14.42 -0.89
C THR A 4 -15.75 14.92 -0.10
N LEU A 5 -15.52 14.38 1.09
CA LEU A 5 -14.34 14.69 1.91
C LEU A 5 -13.04 14.18 1.27
N SER A 6 -13.05 12.96 0.73
CA SER A 6 -11.90 12.41 0.00
C SER A 6 -11.56 13.23 -1.25
N PHE A 7 -12.57 13.66 -2.01
CA PHE A 7 -12.37 14.53 -3.17
C PHE A 7 -11.80 15.90 -2.77
N TRP A 8 -12.27 16.47 -1.65
CA TRP A 8 -11.71 17.72 -1.11
C TRP A 8 -10.24 17.58 -0.71
N LEU A 9 -9.88 16.48 -0.05
CA LEU A 9 -8.51 16.20 0.38
C LEU A 9 -7.57 16.01 -0.82
N VAL A 10 -8.03 15.33 -1.87
CA VAL A 10 -7.29 15.20 -3.13
C VAL A 10 -7.12 16.56 -3.80
N TRP A 11 -8.18 17.36 -3.86
CA TRP A 11 -8.14 18.70 -4.44
C TRP A 11 -7.13 19.61 -3.74
N GLN A 12 -7.12 19.60 -2.41
CA GLN A 12 -6.18 20.38 -1.61
C GLN A 12 -4.73 19.94 -1.82
N HIS A 13 -4.48 18.63 -1.92
CA HIS A 13 -3.16 18.13 -2.33
C HIS A 13 -2.81 18.65 -3.74
N LEU A 14 -3.70 18.49 -4.72
CA LEU A 14 -3.48 18.95 -6.10
C LEU A 14 -3.20 20.47 -6.21
N LEU A 15 -3.71 21.29 -5.29
CA LEU A 15 -3.41 22.73 -5.28
C LEU A 15 -2.03 23.07 -4.69
N ASN A 16 -1.51 22.24 -3.78
CA ASN A 16 -0.23 22.49 -3.11
C ASN A 16 0.80 21.40 -3.47
N TYR A 17 1.17 21.35 -4.76
CA TYR A 17 2.12 20.38 -5.33
C TYR A 17 3.59 20.68 -4.98
N THR A 18 3.99 20.47 -3.73
CA THR A 18 5.39 20.69 -3.32
C THR A 18 6.31 19.53 -3.70
N GLN A 19 5.80 18.29 -3.66
CA GLN A 19 6.57 17.07 -3.98
C GLN A 19 5.73 16.08 -4.79
N PRO A 20 5.71 16.21 -6.14
CA PRO A 20 4.85 15.41 -7.00
C PRO A 20 4.98 13.87 -6.85
N PRO A 21 6.18 13.26 -6.70
CA PRO A 21 6.28 11.81 -6.64
C PRO A 21 5.73 11.21 -5.34
N LEU A 22 5.73 11.94 -4.22
CA LEU A 22 5.14 11.48 -2.95
C LEU A 22 3.62 11.64 -2.97
N GLN A 23 3.17 12.79 -3.46
CA GLN A 23 1.77 13.15 -3.44
C GLN A 23 0.91 12.26 -4.35
N GLN A 24 1.45 11.82 -5.49
CA GLN A 24 0.79 10.82 -6.33
C GLN A 24 0.54 9.50 -5.59
N LYS A 25 1.45 9.10 -4.68
CA LYS A 25 1.28 7.91 -3.84
C LYS A 25 0.14 8.11 -2.83
N ILE A 26 0.08 9.27 -2.19
CA ILE A 26 -0.97 9.65 -1.21
C ILE A 26 -2.34 9.68 -1.87
N ILE A 27 -2.46 10.30 -3.05
CA ILE A 27 -3.73 10.41 -3.78
C ILE A 27 -4.29 9.01 -4.10
N ARG A 28 -3.44 8.06 -4.51
CA ARG A 28 -3.85 6.66 -4.74
C ARG A 28 -4.40 5.99 -3.47
N ILE A 29 -3.84 6.29 -2.30
CA ILE A 29 -4.35 5.76 -1.01
C ILE A 29 -5.72 6.37 -0.68
N ILE A 30 -5.88 7.69 -0.82
CA ILE A 30 -7.15 8.39 -0.52
C ILE A 30 -8.28 7.92 -1.45
N LEU A 31 -7.96 7.57 -2.70
CA LEU A 31 -8.93 7.02 -3.67
C LEU A 31 -9.53 5.66 -3.26
N MET A 32 -9.05 5.02 -2.19
CA MET A 32 -9.69 3.84 -1.61
C MET A 32 -11.15 4.11 -1.21
N VAL A 33 -11.43 5.21 -0.51
CA VAL A 33 -12.78 5.52 0.00
C VAL A 33 -13.87 5.57 -1.09
N PRO A 34 -13.68 6.28 -2.23
CA PRO A 34 -14.66 6.28 -3.31
C PRO A 34 -14.79 4.91 -4.00
N ILE A 35 -13.70 4.15 -4.15
CA ILE A 35 -13.75 2.80 -4.76
C ILE A 35 -14.63 1.86 -3.94
N TYR A 36 -14.51 1.88 -2.61
CA TYR A 36 -15.34 1.05 -1.72
C TYR A 36 -16.80 1.48 -1.73
N SER A 37 -17.04 2.78 -1.88
CA SER A 37 -18.40 3.32 -2.01
C SER A 37 -19.08 2.81 -3.30
N ILE A 38 -18.35 2.82 -4.42
CA ILE A 38 -18.83 2.28 -5.71
C ILE A 38 -19.03 0.77 -5.60
N HIS A 39 -18.09 0.05 -4.97
CA HIS A 39 -18.20 -1.39 -4.75
C HIS A 39 -19.47 -1.75 -3.97
N SER A 40 -19.77 -1.03 -2.89
CA SER A 40 -20.98 -1.23 -2.08
C SER A 40 -22.26 -1.01 -2.90
N TRP A 41 -22.29 0.04 -3.72
CA TRP A 41 -23.42 0.31 -4.63
C TRP A 41 -23.60 -0.79 -5.69
N CYS A 42 -22.51 -1.23 -6.31
CA CYS A 42 -22.54 -2.30 -7.31
C CYS A 42 -22.94 -3.65 -6.71
N ALA A 43 -22.52 -3.95 -5.48
CA ALA A 43 -22.90 -5.17 -4.76
C ALA A 43 -24.42 -5.23 -4.49
N LEU A 44 -25.06 -4.09 -4.22
CA LEU A 44 -26.52 -3.96 -4.10
C LEU A 44 -27.25 -4.22 -5.43
N ARG A 45 -26.68 -3.77 -6.56
CA ARG A 45 -27.35 -3.83 -7.87
C ARG A 45 -27.15 -5.15 -8.62
N PHE A 46 -25.99 -5.80 -8.46
CA PHE A 46 -25.59 -6.97 -9.23
C PHE A 46 -25.01 -8.07 -8.33
N ARG A 47 -25.88 -8.87 -7.72
CA ARG A 47 -25.48 -9.95 -6.80
C ARG A 47 -24.62 -11.04 -7.49
N HIS A 48 -24.83 -11.29 -8.78
CA HIS A 48 -24.07 -12.30 -9.55
C HIS A 48 -22.62 -11.86 -9.83
N ASN A 49 -22.39 -10.56 -10.02
CA ASN A 49 -21.06 -10.02 -10.35
C ASN A 49 -20.21 -9.71 -9.12
N ALA A 50 -20.73 -9.98 -7.91
CA ALA A 50 -20.07 -9.67 -6.65
C ALA A 50 -18.69 -10.35 -6.52
N VAL A 51 -18.53 -11.56 -7.08
CA VAL A 51 -17.24 -12.29 -7.03
C VAL A 51 -16.13 -11.54 -7.77
N TYR A 52 -16.41 -11.05 -8.97
CA TYR A 52 -15.44 -10.29 -9.76
C TYR A 52 -15.10 -8.94 -9.11
N LEU A 53 -16.09 -8.27 -8.53
CA LEU A 53 -15.90 -7.00 -7.84
C LEU A 53 -15.05 -7.16 -6.57
N ASN A 54 -15.26 -8.24 -5.81
CA ASN A 54 -14.43 -8.58 -4.66
C ASN A 54 -12.97 -8.84 -5.08
N LEU A 55 -12.73 -9.58 -6.17
CA LEU A 55 -11.37 -9.83 -6.67
C LEU A 55 -10.62 -8.53 -7.03
N ILE A 56 -11.32 -7.59 -7.70
CA ILE A 56 -10.75 -6.28 -8.04
C ILE A 56 -10.41 -5.50 -6.77
N ARG A 57 -11.29 -5.51 -5.77
CA ARG A 57 -11.04 -4.86 -4.48
C ARG A 57 -9.82 -5.46 -3.79
N ASP A 58 -9.73 -6.78 -3.70
CA ASP A 58 -8.62 -7.46 -3.01
C ASP A 58 -7.28 -7.21 -3.74
N THR A 59 -7.29 -7.15 -5.08
CA THR A 59 -6.13 -6.75 -5.88
C THR A 59 -5.74 -5.29 -5.62
N TYR A 60 -6.72 -4.38 -5.58
CA TYR A 60 -6.49 -2.97 -5.30
C TYR A 60 -5.92 -2.73 -3.89
N GLU A 61 -6.39 -3.47 -2.89
CA GLU A 61 -5.84 -3.43 -1.53
C GLU A 61 -4.33 -3.72 -1.52
N SER A 62 -3.91 -4.78 -2.21
CA SER A 62 -2.49 -5.13 -2.33
C SER A 62 -1.66 -4.01 -2.98
N TYR A 63 -2.21 -3.37 -4.02
CA TYR A 63 -1.58 -2.25 -4.70
C TYR A 63 -1.42 -1.02 -3.80
N VAL A 64 -2.46 -0.70 -3.01
CA VAL A 64 -2.43 0.41 -2.05
C VAL A 64 -1.37 0.18 -0.96
N VAL A 65 -1.25 -1.05 -0.45
CA VAL A 65 -0.22 -1.41 0.52
C VAL A 65 1.18 -1.22 -0.04
N TYR A 66 1.43 -1.66 -1.29
CA TYR A 66 2.69 -1.37 -1.98
C TYR A 66 2.94 0.14 -2.08
N GLN A 67 1.90 0.90 -2.39
CA GLN A 67 2.03 2.34 -2.57
C GLN A 67 2.36 3.07 -1.27
N PHE A 68 1.76 2.63 -0.17
CA PHE A 68 2.04 3.08 1.19
C PHE A 68 3.47 2.73 1.62
N PHE A 69 3.92 1.50 1.38
CA PHE A 69 5.29 1.09 1.68
C PHE A 69 6.33 1.94 0.95
N SER A 70 6.13 2.17 -0.35
CA SER A 70 7.03 3.03 -1.15
C SER A 70 7.04 4.49 -0.66
N LEU A 71 5.94 4.95 -0.07
CA LEU A 71 5.88 6.27 0.56
C LEU A 71 6.66 6.32 1.88
N LEU A 72 6.58 5.27 2.71
CA LEU A 72 7.40 5.17 3.93
C LEU A 72 8.89 5.18 3.61
N VAL A 73 9.31 4.41 2.60
CA VAL A 73 10.71 4.39 2.15
C VAL A 73 11.19 5.78 1.72
N ALA A 74 10.35 6.50 0.99
CA ALA A 74 10.69 7.85 0.55
C ALA A 74 10.73 8.86 1.72
N TYR A 75 9.91 8.69 2.76
CA TYR A 75 9.98 9.52 3.98
C TYR A 75 11.19 9.22 4.86
N MET A 76 11.74 8.01 4.80
CA MET A 76 12.92 7.60 5.55
C MET A 76 14.24 8.09 4.93
N GLY A 77 14.20 8.86 3.84
CA GLY A 77 15.40 9.36 3.15
C GLY A 77 15.80 8.57 1.91
N GLY A 78 14.97 7.63 1.45
CA GLY A 78 15.18 6.86 0.23
C GLY A 78 15.67 5.44 0.46
N ASP A 79 15.89 4.71 -0.64
CA ASP A 79 16.13 3.26 -0.61
C ASP A 79 17.42 2.88 0.15
N GLU A 80 18.48 3.68 0.02
CA GLU A 80 19.79 3.42 0.62
C GLU A 80 19.75 3.55 2.16
N GLU A 81 19.21 4.66 2.67
CA GLU A 81 19.06 4.88 4.12
C GLU A 81 18.13 3.84 4.76
N CYS A 82 17.05 3.48 4.06
CA CYS A 82 16.18 2.38 4.47
C CYS A 82 16.95 1.07 4.62
N VAL A 83 17.83 0.71 3.68
CA VAL A 83 18.61 -0.53 3.77
C VAL A 83 19.57 -0.52 4.95
N VAL A 84 20.18 0.64 5.26
CA VAL A 84 21.05 0.78 6.44
C VAL A 84 20.27 0.58 7.72
N ILE A 85 19.09 1.20 7.84
CA ILE A 85 18.21 1.04 9.02
C ILE A 85 17.74 -0.41 9.15
N LEU A 86 17.34 -1.03 8.05
CA LEU A 86 16.81 -2.39 8.03
C LEU A 86 17.88 -3.43 8.40
N ARG A 87 19.15 -3.19 8.04
CA ARG A 87 20.28 -4.03 8.47
C ARG A 87 20.60 -3.91 9.96
N LYS A 88 20.26 -2.78 10.60
CA LYS A 88 20.48 -2.57 12.04
C LYS A 88 19.41 -3.25 12.90
N GLN A 89 18.23 -3.54 12.34
CA GLN A 89 17.15 -4.20 13.08
C GLN A 89 17.43 -5.70 13.24
N PRO A 90 17.06 -6.30 14.39
CA PRO A 90 17.15 -7.74 14.56
C PRO A 90 16.26 -8.44 13.53
N PRO A 91 16.62 -9.64 13.07
CA PRO A 91 15.82 -10.33 12.09
C PRO A 91 14.42 -10.62 12.64
N MET A 92 13.39 -10.28 11.84
CA MET A 92 12.02 -10.62 12.20
C MET A 92 11.86 -12.14 12.22
N MET A 93 11.52 -12.68 13.39
CA MET A 93 11.12 -14.07 13.53
C MET A 93 9.72 -14.25 12.95
N ALA A 94 9.49 -15.41 12.33
CA ALA A 94 8.18 -15.73 11.78
C ALA A 94 7.12 -15.71 12.90
N VAL A 95 5.91 -15.25 12.58
CA VAL A 95 4.80 -15.26 13.54
C VAL A 95 4.37 -16.71 13.76
N PHE A 96 3.99 -17.05 14.99
CA PHE A 96 3.40 -18.36 15.30
C PHE A 96 2.17 -18.62 14.40
N PRO A 97 2.00 -19.82 13.81
CA PRO A 97 2.74 -21.08 14.03
C PRO A 97 3.91 -21.32 13.05
N VAL A 98 4.13 -20.44 12.08
CA VAL A 98 5.16 -20.60 11.02
C VAL A 98 6.58 -20.65 11.61
N ASN A 99 6.79 -20.01 12.76
CA ASN A 99 8.06 -20.07 13.52
C ASN A 99 8.50 -21.50 13.90
N LEU A 100 7.57 -22.46 13.98
CA LEU A 100 7.89 -23.85 14.34
C LEU A 100 8.59 -24.62 13.21
N TYR A 101 8.37 -24.22 11.95
CA TYR A 101 8.92 -24.91 10.78
C TYR A 101 9.99 -24.11 10.05
N VAL A 102 9.99 -22.78 10.17
CA VAL A 102 10.93 -21.89 9.48
C VAL A 102 11.77 -21.14 10.52
N THR A 103 12.95 -21.69 10.83
CA THR A 103 13.91 -21.12 11.79
C THR A 103 14.89 -20.13 11.15
N LYS A 104 14.93 -20.05 9.82
CA LYS A 104 15.85 -19.14 9.13
C LYS A 104 15.27 -17.73 9.15
N PRO A 105 15.96 -16.76 9.77
CA PRO A 105 15.53 -15.37 9.75
C PRO A 105 15.52 -14.84 8.32
N PHE A 106 14.46 -14.11 7.96
CA PHE A 106 14.37 -13.44 6.66
C PHE A 106 15.43 -12.33 6.58
N ARG A 107 16.46 -12.50 5.74
CA ARG A 107 17.50 -11.49 5.53
C ARG A 107 16.92 -10.32 4.72
N GLN A 108 16.53 -9.26 5.42
CA GLN A 108 16.14 -8.00 4.83
C GLN A 108 17.37 -7.23 4.31
N GLY A 109 17.40 -6.91 3.02
CA GLY A 109 18.51 -6.19 2.37
C GLY A 109 18.10 -5.48 1.09
N SER A 110 19.04 -4.81 0.41
CA SER A 110 18.77 -4.03 -0.81
C SER A 110 18.23 -4.87 -1.98
N SER A 111 18.56 -6.16 -2.02
CA SER A 111 18.01 -7.10 -3.00
C SER A 111 16.51 -7.37 -2.81
N PHE A 112 15.97 -7.16 -1.61
CA PHE A 112 14.54 -7.30 -1.33
C PHE A 112 13.76 -6.12 -1.94
N LEU A 113 14.16 -4.88 -1.67
CA LEU A 113 13.52 -3.69 -2.25
C LEU A 113 13.51 -3.76 -3.77
N ARG A 114 14.64 -4.14 -4.38
CA ARG A 114 14.74 -4.30 -5.83
C ARG A 114 13.76 -5.35 -6.38
N ARG A 115 13.52 -6.45 -5.65
CA ARG A 115 12.55 -7.47 -6.05
C ARG A 115 11.10 -6.99 -5.93
N ILE A 116 10.79 -6.14 -4.95
CA ILE A 116 9.44 -5.55 -4.82
C ILE A 116 9.16 -4.58 -5.97
N TYR A 117 10.13 -3.77 -6.38
CA TYR A 117 9.95 -2.84 -7.51
C TYR A 117 9.90 -3.52 -8.89
N LEU A 118 10.35 -4.78 -8.99
CA LEU A 118 10.36 -5.56 -10.24
C LEU A 118 9.14 -6.48 -10.41
N CYS A 119 8.27 -6.57 -9.41
CA CYS A 119 7.02 -7.33 -9.47
C CYS A 119 5.86 -6.41 -9.84
#